data_AF-A0A1F9BQ66-F1
#
_entry.id   AF-A0A1F9BQ66-F1
#
_cell.length_a   1.000
_cell.length_b   1.000
_cell.length_c   1.000
_cell.angle_alpha   90.00
_cell.angle_beta   90.00
_cell.angle_gamma   90.00
#
_symmetry.space_group_name_H-M   'P 1'
#
loop_
_entity.id
_entity.type
_entity.pdbx_description
1 polymer ?
#
loop_
_entity_poly.entity_id
_entity_poly.type
_entity_poly.pdbx_seq_one_letter_code
_entity_poly.pdbx_strand_id
1 'polypeptide(L)'
;MIDGVLILLRLLLGLGAVFLLGYAWFALLAPCPREFRGLERLALSFGIGATLLTLWMLVLTWMGLLFSLPLILVPPLALGGLALLAKKIFWREGRGSETPHSSPEPLPPTPYRVWDWVFLSLLAALFLFATLRAVLYPMWAWDAIATWGCKAKVFYQSRGLDLTCIDAHNYYPNLVPLLLSYLYFCLGRVNDHLAQGLFPLWGALLLALLYSLLRRLSLSRTQALGITTFFALNGTVFVVHLYIAYADLPLAYFTLAAVGLLYLWLTSRAPRGSLALTACFCAGMAWCKYEGPPLAGTILLAGVLTLAWLRPPDLKARLLSLGIPLAGLAAGYLPWRLFAAFRHLEVGADHIQNLYPQQFLQAFWYLGGALVDPFYFGLLWPGLALALIFCGKSLWRSPRLFPALFLGGNLLAILVAYGLAPTAAAEFDMYVRATLDRLLLHLTPVAALLVGEAMQDLGGGPGRPVSGDQ
;
A
#
# COMPACT_ATOMS: atom_id res chain seq x y z
N MET A 1 -8.45 11.07 -34.45
CA MET A 1 -9.37 10.68 -33.35
C MET A 1 -9.33 9.18 -33.07
N ILE A 2 -9.36 8.31 -34.09
CA ILE A 2 -9.36 6.83 -33.92
C ILE A 2 -8.14 6.31 -33.12
N ASP A 3 -6.92 6.79 -33.42
CA ASP A 3 -5.71 6.34 -32.73
C ASP A 3 -5.72 6.63 -31.22
N GLY A 4 -6.23 7.81 -30.83
CA GLY A 4 -6.35 8.17 -29.42
C GLY A 4 -7.30 7.25 -28.66
N VAL A 5 -8.44 6.91 -29.27
CA VAL A 5 -9.42 5.97 -28.70
C VAL A 5 -8.82 4.58 -28.57
N LEU A 6 -8.11 4.10 -29.59
CA LEU A 6 -7.48 2.77 -29.57
C LEU A 6 -6.40 2.68 -28.48
N ILE A 7 -5.58 3.72 -28.32
CA ILE A 7 -4.54 3.81 -27.29
C ILE A 7 -5.16 3.82 -25.89
N LEU A 8 -6.23 4.59 -25.69
CA LEU A 8 -6.96 4.60 -24.42
C LEU A 8 -7.58 3.24 -24.11
N LEU A 9 -8.20 2.59 -25.11
CA LEU A 9 -8.75 1.24 -24.96
C LEU A 9 -7.65 0.23 -24.56
N ARG A 10 -6.48 0.28 -25.19
CA ARG A 10 -5.33 -0.57 -24.83
C ARG A 10 -4.87 -0.34 -23.39
N LEU A 11 -4.82 0.90 -22.94
CA LEU A 11 -4.49 1.23 -21.55
C LEU A 11 -5.53 0.62 -20.58
N LEU A 12 -6.82 0.82 -20.86
CA LEU A 12 -7.91 0.31 -20.03
C LEU A 12 -7.94 -1.21 -19.97
N LEU A 13 -7.71 -1.89 -21.09
CA LEU A 13 -7.58 -3.36 -21.13
C LEU A 13 -6.35 -3.84 -20.38
N GLY A 14 -5.22 -3.13 -20.50
CA GLY A 14 -4.00 -3.43 -19.76
C GLY A 14 -4.19 -3.33 -18.24
N LEU A 15 -4.82 -2.25 -17.77
CA LEU A 15 -5.18 -2.09 -16.36
C LEU A 15 -6.23 -3.14 -15.93
N GLY A 16 -7.23 -3.41 -16.78
CA GLY A 16 -8.23 -4.44 -16.55
C GLY A 16 -7.62 -5.83 -16.35
N ALA A 17 -6.60 -6.19 -17.12
CA ALA A 17 -5.88 -7.45 -16.95
C ALA A 17 -5.17 -7.55 -15.58
N VAL A 18 -4.60 -6.44 -15.07
CA VAL A 18 -4.04 -6.39 -13.71
C VAL A 18 -5.12 -6.66 -12.67
N PHE A 19 -6.29 -6.02 -12.79
CA PHE A 19 -7.43 -6.27 -11.89
C PHE A 19 -7.93 -7.71 -11.96
N LEU A 20 -8.06 -8.28 -13.17
CA LEU A 20 -8.54 -9.65 -13.37
C LEU A 20 -7.59 -10.69 -12.78
N LEU A 21 -6.29 -10.55 -13.05
CA LEU A 21 -5.25 -11.38 -12.45
C LEU A 21 -5.32 -11.30 -10.92
N GLY A 22 -5.36 -10.08 -10.41
CA GLY A 22 -5.47 -9.80 -8.99
C GLY A 22 -6.72 -10.39 -8.35
N TYR A 23 -7.87 -10.27 -9.01
CA TYR A 23 -9.15 -10.78 -8.52
C TYR A 23 -9.18 -12.31 -8.48
N ALA A 24 -8.58 -12.96 -9.49
CA ALA A 24 -8.48 -14.41 -9.50
C ALA A 24 -7.74 -14.92 -8.25
N TRP A 25 -6.58 -14.33 -7.94
CA TRP A 25 -5.81 -14.69 -6.76
C TRP A 25 -6.46 -14.25 -5.45
N PHE A 26 -7.04 -13.05 -5.41
CA PHE A 26 -7.85 -12.60 -4.28
C PHE A 26 -8.96 -13.61 -3.94
N ALA A 27 -9.68 -14.10 -4.94
CA ALA A 27 -10.76 -15.05 -4.76
C ALA A 27 -10.29 -16.45 -4.33
N LEU A 28 -9.01 -16.80 -4.53
CA LEU A 28 -8.41 -18.01 -3.97
C LEU A 28 -8.04 -17.81 -2.49
N LEU A 29 -7.40 -16.69 -2.19
CA LEU A 29 -6.87 -16.37 -0.86
C LEU A 29 -7.95 -15.97 0.14
N ALA A 30 -9.06 -15.40 -0.34
CA ALA A 30 -10.26 -15.14 0.45
C ALA A 30 -11.26 -16.29 0.22
N PRO A 31 -11.45 -17.21 1.19
CA PRO A 31 -12.41 -18.31 1.05
C PRO A 31 -13.80 -17.79 0.72
N CYS A 32 -14.22 -16.70 1.37
CA CYS A 32 -15.51 -16.06 1.21
C CYS A 32 -15.36 -14.63 0.66
N PRO A 33 -15.13 -14.44 -0.66
CA PRO A 33 -14.93 -13.11 -1.26
C PRO A 33 -16.05 -12.11 -0.99
N ARG A 34 -17.26 -12.60 -0.73
CA ARG A 34 -18.46 -11.80 -0.41
C ARG A 34 -18.36 -11.07 0.93
N GLU A 35 -17.51 -11.54 1.84
CA GLU A 35 -17.26 -10.83 3.09
C GLU A 35 -16.53 -9.50 2.85
N PHE A 36 -15.85 -9.34 1.71
CA PHE A 36 -15.21 -8.11 1.28
C PHE A 36 -16.15 -7.25 0.43
N ARG A 37 -16.17 -5.95 0.71
CA ARG A 37 -16.99 -4.96 -0.01
C ARG A 37 -16.45 -4.74 -1.42
N GLY A 38 -17.28 -4.19 -2.32
CA GLY A 38 -16.87 -3.94 -3.71
C GLY A 38 -15.58 -3.14 -3.85
N LEU A 39 -15.46 -2.03 -3.11
CA LEU A 39 -14.27 -1.17 -3.11
C LEU A 39 -13.02 -1.89 -2.54
N GLU A 40 -13.19 -2.72 -1.51
CA GLU A 40 -12.09 -3.52 -0.96
C GLU A 40 -11.61 -4.54 -1.98
N ARG A 41 -12.55 -5.27 -2.61
CA ARG A 41 -12.20 -6.25 -3.66
C ARG A 41 -11.46 -5.57 -4.79
N LEU A 42 -11.93 -4.40 -5.24
CA LEU A 42 -11.28 -3.65 -6.31
C LEU A 42 -9.85 -3.25 -5.92
N ALA A 43 -9.69 -2.54 -4.80
CA ALA A 43 -8.38 -2.12 -4.28
C ALA A 43 -7.46 -3.33 -4.11
N LEU A 44 -7.87 -4.29 -3.30
CA LEU A 44 -7.03 -5.44 -2.95
C LEU A 44 -6.61 -6.26 -4.18
N SER A 45 -7.54 -6.45 -5.14
CA SER A 45 -7.23 -7.14 -6.40
C SER A 45 -6.14 -6.42 -7.17
N PHE A 46 -6.22 -5.10 -7.33
CA PHE A 46 -5.20 -4.35 -8.07
C PHE A 46 -3.80 -4.54 -7.49
N GLY A 47 -3.66 -4.42 -6.17
CA GLY A 47 -2.37 -4.61 -5.48
C GLY A 47 -1.80 -6.01 -5.69
N ILE A 48 -2.64 -7.05 -5.56
CA ILE A 48 -2.24 -8.45 -5.79
C ILE A 48 -1.84 -8.66 -7.25
N GLY A 49 -2.63 -8.14 -8.19
CA GLY A 49 -2.37 -8.25 -9.63
C GLY A 49 -1.06 -7.58 -10.02
N ALA A 50 -0.79 -6.37 -9.52
CA ALA A 50 0.44 -5.64 -9.78
C ALA A 50 1.67 -6.39 -9.26
N THR A 51 1.62 -6.90 -8.02
CA THR A 51 2.70 -7.69 -7.43
C THR A 51 2.95 -8.97 -8.22
N LEU A 52 1.90 -9.75 -8.53
CA LEU A 52 2.06 -11.01 -9.24
C LEU A 52 2.55 -10.84 -10.68
N LEU A 53 2.00 -9.85 -11.40
CA LEU A 53 2.42 -9.57 -12.77
C LEU A 53 3.91 -9.21 -12.85
N THR A 54 4.37 -8.34 -11.95
CA THR A 54 5.75 -7.85 -11.97
C THR A 54 6.74 -8.90 -11.43
N LEU A 55 6.35 -9.71 -10.45
CA LEU A 55 7.13 -10.90 -10.07
C LEU A 55 7.19 -11.93 -11.20
N TRP A 56 6.11 -12.11 -11.97
CA TRP A 56 6.13 -12.97 -13.16
C TRP A 56 7.12 -12.45 -14.22
N MET A 57 7.19 -11.13 -14.45
CA MET A 57 8.21 -10.55 -15.33
C MET A 57 9.64 -10.77 -14.83
N LEU A 58 9.86 -10.79 -13.51
CA LEU A 58 11.15 -11.21 -12.95
C LEU A 58 11.44 -12.70 -13.26
N VAL A 59 10.45 -13.58 -13.14
CA VAL A 59 10.59 -15.01 -13.52
C VAL A 59 10.93 -15.17 -15.00
N LEU A 60 10.27 -14.43 -15.90
CA LEU A 60 10.63 -14.43 -17.33
C LEU A 60 12.09 -14.03 -17.56
N THR A 61 12.58 -13.05 -16.79
CA THR A 61 13.98 -12.63 -16.84
C THR A 61 14.93 -13.75 -16.40
N TRP A 62 14.60 -14.45 -15.32
CA TRP A 62 15.37 -15.62 -14.86
C TRP A 62 15.44 -16.73 -15.89
N MET A 63 14.37 -16.92 -16.65
CA MET A 63 14.30 -17.90 -17.74
C MET A 63 15.00 -17.43 -19.03
N GLY A 64 15.54 -16.20 -19.06
CA GLY A 64 16.14 -15.61 -20.26
C GLY A 64 15.13 -15.35 -21.38
N LEU A 65 13.82 -15.27 -21.06
CA LEU A 65 12.77 -15.04 -22.04
C LEU A 65 12.55 -13.53 -22.26
N LEU A 66 12.53 -13.11 -23.52
CA LEU A 66 12.23 -11.73 -23.88
C LEU A 66 10.77 -11.40 -23.59
N PHE A 67 10.57 -10.22 -23.00
CA PHE A 67 9.26 -9.66 -22.71
C PHE A 67 8.46 -9.45 -24.00
N SER A 68 7.28 -10.04 -24.02
CA SER A 68 6.25 -9.79 -25.02
C SER A 68 4.90 -9.80 -24.31
N LEU A 69 3.92 -9.05 -24.83
CA LEU A 69 2.61 -8.96 -24.20
C LEU A 69 1.94 -10.33 -23.97
N PRO A 70 2.00 -11.30 -24.92
CA PRO A 70 1.48 -12.65 -24.67
C PRO A 70 2.19 -13.39 -23.53
N LEU A 71 3.52 -13.33 -23.45
CA LEU A 71 4.28 -13.99 -22.38
C LEU A 71 4.05 -13.34 -21.02
N ILE A 72 3.85 -12.01 -20.99
CA ILE A 72 3.56 -11.28 -19.76
C ILE A 72 2.16 -11.62 -19.24
N LEU A 73 1.15 -11.75 -20.10
CA LEU A 73 -0.26 -11.85 -19.68
C LEU A 73 -0.85 -13.26 -19.70
N VAL A 74 -0.60 -14.03 -20.76
CA VAL A 74 -1.33 -15.29 -20.98
C VAL A 74 -1.05 -16.31 -19.87
N PRO A 75 0.21 -16.61 -19.48
CA PRO A 75 0.48 -17.57 -18.41
C PRO A 75 -0.16 -17.21 -17.06
N PRO A 76 0.02 -16.01 -16.48
CA PRO A 76 -0.57 -15.71 -15.18
C PRO A 76 -2.11 -15.63 -15.21
N LEU A 77 -2.71 -15.14 -16.31
CA LEU A 77 -4.17 -15.15 -16.47
C LEU A 77 -4.73 -16.56 -16.63
N ALA A 78 -4.05 -17.43 -17.38
CA ALA A 78 -4.44 -18.83 -17.53
C ALA A 78 -4.36 -19.57 -16.19
N LEU A 79 -3.27 -19.39 -15.43
CA LEU A 79 -3.13 -19.95 -14.08
C LEU A 79 -4.22 -19.44 -13.13
N GLY A 80 -4.53 -18.14 -13.15
CA GLY A 80 -5.62 -17.57 -12.36
C GLY A 80 -6.98 -18.16 -12.74
N GLY A 81 -7.26 -18.29 -14.04
CA GLY A 81 -8.50 -18.88 -14.55
C GLY A 81 -8.66 -20.36 -14.19
N LEU A 82 -7.59 -21.15 -14.35
CA LEU A 82 -7.54 -22.56 -13.97
C LEU A 82 -7.75 -22.73 -12.47
N ALA A 83 -7.12 -21.91 -11.64
CA ALA A 83 -7.29 -21.97 -10.20
C ALA A 83 -8.72 -21.62 -9.75
N LEU A 84 -9.35 -20.60 -10.38
CA LEU A 84 -10.77 -20.30 -10.14
C LEU A 84 -11.69 -21.45 -10.56
N LEU A 85 -11.41 -22.09 -11.70
CA LEU A 85 -12.16 -23.24 -12.17
C LEU A 85 -12.03 -24.43 -11.21
N ALA A 86 -10.80 -24.75 -10.78
CA ALA A 86 -10.53 -25.78 -9.80
C ALA A 86 -11.27 -25.51 -8.49
N LYS A 87 -11.19 -24.27 -7.96
CA LYS A 87 -11.95 -23.87 -6.77
C LYS A 87 -13.45 -24.10 -6.96
N LYS A 88 -14.03 -23.74 -8.11
CA LYS A 88 -15.45 -23.94 -8.42
C LYS A 88 -15.84 -25.42 -8.43
N ILE A 89 -14.98 -26.30 -8.95
CA ILE A 89 -15.22 -27.75 -9.02
C ILE A 89 -15.18 -28.34 -7.60
N PHE A 90 -14.07 -28.15 -6.86
CA PHE A 90 -13.91 -28.72 -5.52
C PHE A 90 -14.91 -28.16 -4.49
N TRP A 91 -15.31 -26.89 -4.60
CA TRP A 91 -16.32 -26.31 -3.70
C TRP A 91 -17.75 -26.79 -3.96
N ARG A 92 -18.04 -27.35 -5.14
CA ARG A 92 -19.40 -27.85 -5.43
C ARG A 92 -19.69 -29.16 -4.69
N GLU A 93 -18.66 -29.96 -4.43
CA GLU A 93 -18.76 -31.27 -3.77
C GLU A 93 -18.83 -31.16 -2.24
N GLY A 94 -18.21 -30.14 -1.64
CA GLY A 94 -18.20 -29.93 -0.18
C GLY A 94 -19.42 -29.23 0.42
N ARG A 95 -20.39 -28.79 -0.38
CA ARG A 95 -21.50 -27.92 0.05
C ARG A 95 -22.62 -28.60 0.86
N GLY A 96 -22.44 -29.85 1.26
CA GLY A 96 -23.47 -30.63 1.95
C GLY A 96 -23.81 -30.21 3.39
N SER A 97 -23.01 -29.37 4.06
CA SER A 97 -23.22 -29.15 5.51
C SER A 97 -22.71 -27.81 6.08
N GLU A 98 -22.27 -26.85 5.25
CA GLU A 98 -21.97 -25.52 5.82
C GLU A 98 -23.29 -24.85 6.20
N THR A 99 -23.55 -24.79 7.50
CA THR A 99 -24.59 -23.96 8.09
C THR A 99 -24.48 -22.58 7.45
N PRO A 100 -25.58 -22.02 6.90
CA PRO A 100 -25.56 -20.72 6.28
C PRO A 100 -25.13 -19.72 7.35
N HIS A 101 -23.84 -19.40 7.38
CA HIS A 101 -23.35 -18.26 8.12
C HIS A 101 -24.08 -17.09 7.49
N SER A 102 -24.99 -16.51 8.27
CA SER A 102 -25.74 -15.32 7.92
C SER A 102 -24.72 -14.24 7.60
N SER A 103 -24.36 -14.16 6.32
CA SER A 103 -23.61 -13.04 5.79
C SER A 103 -24.38 -11.82 6.26
N PRO A 104 -23.73 -10.85 6.92
CA PRO A 104 -24.43 -9.70 7.45
C PRO A 104 -25.27 -9.14 6.31
N GLU A 105 -26.59 -9.10 6.50
CA GLU A 105 -27.51 -8.63 5.47
C GLU A 105 -26.97 -7.29 4.97
N PRO A 106 -26.87 -7.11 3.64
CA PRO A 106 -26.42 -5.84 3.12
C PRO A 106 -27.35 -4.77 3.67
N LEU A 107 -26.79 -3.88 4.50
CA LEU A 107 -27.56 -2.79 5.09
C LEU A 107 -28.28 -2.06 3.94
N PRO A 108 -29.57 -1.75 4.08
CA PRO A 108 -30.30 -1.05 3.05
C PRO A 108 -29.54 0.22 2.67
N PRO A 109 -29.46 0.57 1.37
CA PRO A 109 -28.73 1.73 0.93
C PRO A 109 -29.31 2.97 1.59
N THR A 110 -28.53 3.61 2.46
CA THR A 110 -28.94 4.88 3.06
C THR A 110 -28.79 5.98 2.01
N PRO A 111 -29.76 6.89 1.87
CA PRO A 111 -29.66 7.98 0.89
C PRO A 111 -28.45 8.86 1.21
N TYR A 112 -27.77 9.37 0.17
CA TYR A 112 -26.63 10.28 0.32
C TYR A 112 -27.05 11.57 1.02
N ARG A 113 -26.29 11.98 2.05
CA ARG A 113 -26.45 13.26 2.74
C ARG A 113 -25.71 14.35 1.97
N VAL A 114 -26.06 15.62 2.22
CA VAL A 114 -25.40 16.79 1.60
C VAL A 114 -23.88 16.72 1.78
N TRP A 115 -23.40 16.46 3.00
CA TRP A 115 -21.97 16.33 3.28
C TRP A 115 -21.30 15.17 2.54
N ASP A 116 -22.00 14.07 2.27
CA ASP A 116 -21.44 12.99 1.47
C ASP A 116 -21.13 13.47 0.04
N TRP A 117 -22.04 14.25 -0.56
CA TRP A 117 -21.83 14.85 -1.88
C TRP A 117 -20.71 15.88 -1.89
N VAL A 118 -20.58 16.70 -0.85
CA VAL A 118 -19.46 17.65 -0.71
C VAL A 118 -18.13 16.91 -0.72
N PHE A 119 -17.98 15.89 0.14
CA PHE A 119 -16.75 15.10 0.21
C PHE A 119 -16.44 14.36 -1.10
N LEU A 120 -17.45 13.74 -1.72
CA LEU A 120 -17.28 13.09 -3.02
C LEU A 120 -16.89 14.07 -4.13
N SER A 121 -17.46 15.28 -4.13
CA SER A 121 -17.13 16.33 -5.11
C SER A 121 -15.71 16.84 -4.94
N LEU A 122 -15.26 17.03 -3.70
CA LEU A 122 -13.88 17.42 -3.39
C LEU A 122 -12.88 16.34 -3.84
N LEU A 123 -13.15 15.07 -3.54
CA LEU A 123 -12.34 13.96 -4.02
C LEU A 123 -12.34 13.87 -5.55
N ALA A 124 -13.50 14.03 -6.20
CA ALA A 124 -13.60 14.03 -7.65
C ALA A 124 -12.79 15.17 -8.28
N ALA A 125 -12.86 16.38 -7.71
CA ALA A 125 -12.06 17.52 -8.17
C ALA A 125 -10.55 17.28 -8.00
N LEU A 126 -10.13 16.72 -6.86
CA LEU A 126 -8.75 16.33 -6.61
C LEU A 126 -8.24 15.33 -7.66
N PHE A 127 -8.99 14.26 -7.93
CA PHE A 127 -8.57 13.25 -8.90
C PHE A 127 -8.65 13.75 -10.34
N LEU A 128 -9.64 14.59 -10.68
CA LEU A 128 -9.66 15.25 -11.98
C LEU A 128 -8.39 16.09 -12.17
N PHE A 129 -8.04 16.92 -11.20
CA PHE A 129 -6.81 17.70 -11.21
C PHE A 129 -5.57 16.80 -11.33
N ALA A 130 -5.44 15.80 -10.47
CA ALA A 130 -4.27 14.92 -10.44
C ALA A 130 -4.13 14.09 -11.72
N THR A 131 -5.24 13.57 -12.28
CA THR A 131 -5.25 12.85 -13.55
C THR A 131 -4.88 13.75 -14.71
N LEU A 132 -5.45 14.97 -14.79
CA LEU A 132 -5.04 15.94 -15.80
C LEU A 132 -3.56 16.30 -15.67
N ARG A 133 -3.07 16.50 -14.44
CA ARG A 133 -1.66 16.82 -14.19
C ARG A 133 -0.73 15.66 -14.59
N ALA A 134 -1.09 14.42 -14.25
CA ALA A 134 -0.34 13.22 -14.57
C ALA A 134 -0.31 12.92 -16.07
N VAL A 135 -1.42 13.12 -16.77
CA VAL A 135 -1.55 12.74 -18.19
C VAL A 135 -1.13 13.86 -19.13
N LEU A 136 -1.34 15.13 -18.79
CA LEU A 136 -1.01 16.24 -19.70
C LEU A 136 0.45 16.70 -19.60
N TYR A 137 1.15 16.36 -18.52
CA TYR A 137 2.54 16.78 -18.31
C TYR A 137 3.47 15.59 -18.31
N PRO A 138 4.72 15.76 -18.77
CA PRO A 138 5.70 14.69 -18.71
C PRO A 138 6.11 14.42 -17.27
N MET A 139 6.66 13.23 -17.05
CA MET A 139 7.36 12.87 -15.82
C MET A 139 8.53 13.85 -15.64
N TRP A 140 8.51 14.62 -14.56
CA TRP A 140 9.43 15.76 -14.37
C TRP A 140 10.26 15.66 -13.09
N ALA A 141 9.77 14.92 -12.09
CA ALA A 141 10.45 14.80 -10.81
C ALA A 141 11.70 13.92 -10.96
N TRP A 142 12.79 14.32 -10.32
CA TRP A 142 14.12 13.72 -10.54
C TRP A 142 14.13 12.20 -10.32
N ASP A 143 13.69 11.71 -9.15
CA ASP A 143 13.63 10.27 -8.87
C ASP A 143 12.67 9.53 -9.81
N ALA A 144 11.61 10.22 -10.25
CA ALA A 144 10.67 9.64 -11.19
C ALA A 144 11.36 9.30 -12.50
N ILE A 145 12.13 10.24 -13.03
CA ILE A 145 12.88 10.04 -14.27
C ILE A 145 14.02 9.06 -14.04
N ALA A 146 14.91 9.35 -13.09
CA ALA A 146 16.18 8.64 -12.91
C ALA A 146 15.98 7.20 -12.41
N THR A 147 15.08 7.00 -11.45
CA THR A 147 14.94 5.72 -10.75
C THR A 147 13.84 4.85 -11.35
N TRP A 148 12.73 5.44 -11.81
CA TRP A 148 11.53 4.66 -12.18
C TRP A 148 11.27 4.63 -13.69
N GLY A 149 11.17 5.80 -14.32
CA GLY A 149 10.82 5.99 -15.72
C GLY A 149 11.92 5.55 -16.68
N CYS A 150 13.19 5.88 -16.38
CA CYS A 150 14.33 5.43 -17.19
C CYS A 150 14.40 3.90 -17.24
N LYS A 151 14.33 3.23 -16.08
CA LYS A 151 14.24 1.75 -15.99
C LYS A 151 13.10 1.19 -16.82
N ALA A 152 11.90 1.76 -16.71
CA ALA A 152 10.74 1.29 -17.46
C ALA A 152 10.95 1.35 -18.98
N LYS A 153 11.58 2.42 -19.48
CA LYS A 153 11.92 2.60 -20.91
C LYS A 153 12.96 1.59 -21.36
N VAL A 154 14.03 1.42 -20.58
CA VAL A 154 15.08 0.43 -20.85
C VAL A 154 14.47 -0.96 -20.91
N PHE A 155 13.64 -1.35 -19.92
CA PHE A 155 13.01 -2.67 -19.90
C PHE A 155 12.08 -2.94 -21.09
N TYR A 156 11.39 -1.90 -21.55
CA TYR A 156 10.55 -1.99 -22.74
C TYR A 156 11.37 -2.15 -24.02
N GLN A 157 12.44 -1.37 -24.17
CA GLN A 157 13.31 -1.38 -25.36
C GLN A 157 14.16 -2.66 -25.45
N SER A 158 14.77 -3.09 -24.35
CA SER A 158 15.56 -4.32 -24.28
C SER A 158 14.70 -5.59 -24.23
N ARG A 159 13.40 -5.44 -23.96
CA ARG A 159 12.46 -6.55 -23.72
C ARG A 159 12.92 -7.47 -22.59
N GLY A 160 13.47 -6.90 -21.51
CA GLY A 160 13.92 -7.67 -20.36
C GLY A 160 14.31 -6.76 -19.19
N LEU A 161 14.62 -7.33 -18.04
CA LEU A 161 15.15 -6.56 -16.91
C LEU A 161 16.65 -6.30 -17.11
N ASP A 162 16.97 -5.33 -17.97
CA ASP A 162 18.33 -4.85 -18.26
C ASP A 162 18.68 -3.63 -17.40
N LEU A 163 19.71 -3.77 -16.57
CA LEU A 163 20.20 -2.74 -15.64
C LEU A 163 21.58 -2.22 -16.03
N THR A 164 22.14 -2.63 -17.17
CA THR A 164 23.54 -2.35 -17.54
C THR A 164 23.84 -0.87 -17.75
N CYS A 165 22.85 -0.07 -18.14
CA CYS A 165 22.98 1.37 -18.36
C CYS A 165 22.36 2.22 -17.24
N ILE A 166 22.13 1.64 -16.06
CA ILE A 166 21.38 2.27 -14.97
C ILE A 166 22.17 2.21 -13.68
N ASP A 167 22.80 3.32 -13.33
CA ASP A 167 23.62 3.41 -12.11
C ASP A 167 22.77 3.75 -10.88
N ALA A 168 21.74 4.59 -11.04
CA ALA A 168 20.93 5.08 -9.93
C ALA A 168 20.03 3.98 -9.34
N HIS A 169 20.27 3.63 -8.07
CA HIS A 169 19.46 2.72 -7.26
C HIS A 169 19.10 1.40 -7.97
N ASN A 170 20.03 0.82 -8.74
CA ASN A 170 19.79 -0.44 -9.48
C ASN A 170 19.43 -1.62 -8.56
N TYR A 171 19.84 -1.58 -7.28
CA TYR A 171 19.51 -2.54 -6.22
C TYR A 171 18.09 -2.41 -5.68
N TYR A 172 17.30 -1.41 -6.09
CA TYR A 172 15.90 -1.29 -5.69
C TYR A 172 15.02 -2.34 -6.41
N PRO A 173 14.06 -2.96 -5.69
CA PRO A 173 13.02 -3.78 -6.32
C PRO A 173 12.28 -3.02 -7.43
N ASN A 174 11.80 -3.76 -8.45
CA ASN A 174 11.38 -3.17 -9.72
C ASN A 174 9.85 -3.20 -9.97
N LEU A 175 9.00 -3.27 -8.95
CA LEU A 175 7.54 -3.27 -9.13
C LEU A 175 7.06 -2.10 -10.00
N VAL A 176 7.43 -0.86 -9.65
CA VAL A 176 6.97 0.33 -10.40
C VAL A 176 7.55 0.38 -11.82
N PRO A 177 8.88 0.23 -12.03
CA PRO A 177 9.45 0.17 -13.37
C PRO A 177 8.85 -0.92 -14.28
N LEU A 178 8.65 -2.13 -13.75
CA LEU A 178 8.09 -3.25 -14.53
C LEU A 178 6.61 -3.01 -14.85
N LEU A 179 5.85 -2.41 -13.92
CA LEU A 179 4.45 -2.06 -14.17
C LEU A 179 4.31 -0.97 -15.24
N LEU A 180 5.17 0.05 -15.22
CA LEU A 180 5.24 1.07 -16.28
C LEU A 180 5.67 0.46 -17.62
N SER A 181 6.68 -0.41 -17.62
CA SER A 181 7.13 -1.13 -18.81
C SER A 181 6.03 -2.01 -19.41
N TYR A 182 5.29 -2.72 -18.57
CA TYR A 182 4.10 -3.48 -18.97
C TYR A 182 3.07 -2.58 -19.67
N LEU A 183 2.78 -1.38 -19.13
CA LEU A 183 1.87 -0.44 -19.79
C LEU A 183 2.43 0.00 -21.15
N TYR A 184 3.74 0.20 -21.31
CA TYR A 184 4.33 0.45 -22.62
C TYR A 184 4.14 -0.72 -23.60
N PHE A 185 4.21 -1.97 -23.14
CA PHE A 185 3.85 -3.14 -23.96
C PHE A 185 2.37 -3.15 -24.36
N CYS A 186 1.45 -2.80 -23.46
CA CYS A 186 0.03 -2.67 -23.79
C CYS A 186 -0.22 -1.57 -24.83
N LEU A 187 0.45 -0.42 -24.68
CA LEU A 187 0.32 0.72 -25.59
C LEU A 187 1.01 0.46 -26.95
N GLY A 188 2.02 -0.42 -26.97
CA GLY A 188 2.85 -0.71 -28.13
C GLY A 188 3.92 0.36 -28.41
N ARG A 189 4.13 1.30 -27.48
CA ARG A 189 5.16 2.34 -27.53
C ARG A 189 5.39 2.91 -26.13
N VAL A 190 6.54 3.55 -25.93
CA VAL A 190 6.79 4.39 -24.75
C VAL A 190 5.83 5.58 -24.78
N ASN A 191 5.07 5.76 -23.70
CA ASN A 191 4.18 6.91 -23.52
C ASN A 191 4.06 7.22 -22.02
N ASP A 192 4.98 8.05 -21.54
CA ASP A 192 5.09 8.40 -20.11
C ASP A 192 3.79 9.05 -19.60
N HIS A 193 3.21 9.95 -20.39
CA HIS A 193 1.96 10.65 -20.07
C HIS A 193 0.83 9.69 -19.67
N LEU A 194 0.57 8.66 -20.50
CA LEU A 194 -0.51 7.72 -20.21
C LEU A 194 -0.14 6.73 -19.11
N ALA A 195 1.11 6.26 -19.08
CA ALA A 195 1.56 5.33 -18.04
C ALA A 195 1.58 5.99 -16.65
N GLN A 196 1.87 7.29 -16.57
CA GLN A 196 1.81 8.08 -15.34
C GLN A 196 0.38 8.25 -14.80
N GLY A 197 -0.65 8.04 -15.63
CA GLY A 197 -2.05 7.90 -15.19
C GLY A 197 -2.29 6.75 -14.19
N LEU A 198 -1.31 5.86 -14.02
CA LEU A 198 -1.27 4.82 -13.00
C LEU A 198 -1.23 5.38 -11.56
N PHE A 199 -0.61 6.53 -11.32
CA PHE A 199 -0.41 7.05 -9.96
C PHE A 199 -1.68 7.66 -9.33
N PRO A 200 -2.50 8.42 -10.07
CA PRO A 200 -3.84 8.79 -9.59
C PRO A 200 -4.69 7.55 -9.28
N LEU A 201 -4.56 6.46 -10.05
CA LEU A 201 -5.24 5.20 -9.76
C LEU A 201 -4.77 4.58 -8.44
N TRP A 202 -3.46 4.51 -8.17
CA TRP A 202 -2.94 4.07 -6.87
C TRP A 202 -3.51 4.90 -5.71
N GLY A 203 -3.54 6.21 -5.85
CA GLY A 203 -4.12 7.11 -4.86
C GLY A 203 -5.61 6.88 -4.64
N ALA A 204 -6.39 6.69 -5.71
CA ALA A 204 -7.81 6.41 -5.62
C ALA A 204 -8.10 5.08 -4.90
N LEU A 205 -7.30 4.04 -5.19
CA LEU A 205 -7.44 2.74 -4.54
C LEU A 205 -6.99 2.78 -3.07
N LEU A 206 -5.98 3.58 -2.73
CA LEU A 206 -5.58 3.84 -1.34
C LEU A 206 -6.71 4.50 -0.55
N LEU A 207 -7.33 5.55 -1.09
CA LEU A 207 -8.44 6.24 -0.44
C LEU A 207 -9.69 5.36 -0.36
N ALA A 208 -10.00 4.58 -1.41
CA ALA A 208 -11.10 3.62 -1.40
C ALA A 208 -10.90 2.54 -0.32
N LEU A 209 -9.66 2.10 -0.11
CA LEU A 209 -9.30 1.17 0.94
C LEU A 209 -9.41 1.81 2.33
N LEU A 210 -8.88 3.03 2.53
CA LEU A 210 -9.01 3.78 3.78
C LEU A 210 -10.48 3.96 4.16
N TYR A 211 -11.31 4.44 3.24
CA TYR A 211 -12.75 4.57 3.41
C TYR A 211 -13.39 3.23 3.82
N SER A 212 -13.02 2.15 3.15
CA SER A 212 -13.60 0.82 3.43
C SER A 212 -13.22 0.30 4.81
N LEU A 213 -11.95 0.46 5.22
CA LEU A 213 -11.45 0.12 6.54
C LEU A 213 -12.18 0.92 7.63
N LEU A 214 -12.30 2.24 7.48
CA LEU A 214 -13.05 3.10 8.39
C LEU A 214 -14.50 2.65 8.54
N ARG A 215 -15.14 2.26 7.43
CA ARG A 215 -16.52 1.75 7.46
C ARG A 215 -16.64 0.34 8.08
N ARG A 216 -15.56 -0.43 8.17
CA ARG A 216 -15.50 -1.68 8.96
C ARG A 216 -15.27 -1.42 10.44
N LEU A 217 -14.60 -0.32 10.77
CA LEU A 217 -14.50 0.21 12.12
C LEU A 217 -15.79 0.91 12.59
N SER A 218 -16.89 0.71 11.87
CA SER A 218 -18.25 1.18 12.21
C SER A 218 -18.43 2.70 12.21
N LEU A 219 -17.52 3.47 11.59
CA LEU A 219 -17.78 4.88 11.31
C LEU A 219 -18.96 5.00 10.33
N SER A 220 -19.78 6.05 10.47
CA SER A 220 -20.82 6.38 9.49
C SER A 220 -20.23 6.69 8.10
N ARG A 221 -21.07 6.66 7.05
CA ARG A 221 -20.60 6.95 5.67
C ARG A 221 -19.98 8.34 5.61
N THR A 222 -20.66 9.32 6.18
CA THR A 222 -20.22 10.71 6.20
C THR A 222 -18.92 10.90 6.99
N GLN A 223 -18.76 10.25 8.14
CA GLN A 223 -17.50 10.30 8.90
C GLN A 223 -16.35 9.64 8.13
N ALA A 224 -16.56 8.47 7.54
CA ALA A 224 -15.51 7.79 6.78
C ALA A 224 -15.11 8.58 5.52
N LEU A 225 -16.08 9.16 4.79
CA LEU A 225 -15.81 10.06 3.67
C LEU A 225 -15.09 11.32 4.13
N GLY A 226 -15.52 11.90 5.26
CA GLY A 226 -14.91 13.08 5.85
C GLY A 226 -13.44 12.87 6.21
N ILE A 227 -13.10 11.78 6.92
CA ILE A 227 -11.71 11.43 7.25
C ILE A 227 -10.89 11.12 5.99
N THR A 228 -11.48 10.39 5.04
CA THR A 228 -10.79 10.07 3.77
C THR A 228 -10.48 11.33 2.97
N THR A 229 -11.44 12.27 2.91
CA THR A 229 -11.30 13.55 2.21
C THR A 229 -10.36 14.48 2.95
N PHE A 230 -10.45 14.52 4.28
CA PHE A 230 -9.51 15.23 5.14
C PHE A 230 -8.09 14.77 4.81
N PHE A 231 -7.78 13.49 4.97
CA PHE A 231 -6.47 12.93 4.63
C PHE A 231 -6.00 13.30 3.21
N ALA A 232 -6.86 13.15 2.20
CA ALA A 232 -6.51 13.43 0.81
C ALA A 232 -6.15 14.90 0.53
N LEU A 233 -6.72 15.82 1.30
CA LEU A 233 -6.53 17.27 1.15
C LEU A 233 -5.67 17.89 2.25
N ASN A 234 -5.15 17.08 3.17
CA ASN A 234 -4.40 17.56 4.32
C ASN A 234 -2.93 17.76 3.96
N GLY A 235 -2.58 18.99 3.61
CA GLY A 235 -1.27 19.33 3.09
C GLY A 235 -1.10 18.97 1.61
N THR A 236 0.11 19.14 1.10
CA THR A 236 0.41 19.02 -0.33
C THR A 236 1.06 17.70 -0.72
N VAL A 237 1.66 16.97 0.24
CA VAL A 237 2.49 15.80 -0.05
C VAL A 237 1.70 14.71 -0.77
N PHE A 238 0.54 14.32 -0.25
CA PHE A 238 -0.30 13.30 -0.88
C PHE A 238 -0.71 13.73 -2.30
N VAL A 239 -1.17 14.97 -2.46
CA VAL A 239 -1.62 15.53 -3.74
C VAL A 239 -0.50 15.50 -4.78
N VAL A 240 0.71 15.94 -4.42
CA VAL A 240 1.88 15.92 -5.31
C VAL A 240 2.19 14.48 -5.74
N HIS A 241 2.17 13.54 -4.80
CA HIS A 241 2.44 12.12 -5.05
C HIS A 241 1.43 11.44 -5.98
N LEU A 242 0.24 12.00 -6.16
CA LEU A 242 -0.72 11.50 -7.16
C LEU A 242 -0.21 11.65 -8.60
N TYR A 243 0.71 12.57 -8.87
CA TYR A 243 1.14 12.87 -10.24
C TYR A 243 2.64 13.00 -10.46
N ILE A 244 3.51 12.79 -9.46
CA ILE A 244 4.98 12.82 -9.69
C ILE A 244 5.60 11.47 -10.02
N ALA A 245 4.81 10.39 -10.07
CA ALA A 245 5.27 9.05 -10.43
C ALA A 245 6.32 8.41 -9.49
N TYR A 246 6.21 8.65 -8.18
CA TYR A 246 7.10 8.07 -7.17
C TYR A 246 6.57 6.74 -6.63
N ALA A 247 7.46 5.78 -6.38
CA ALA A 247 7.12 4.49 -5.77
C ALA A 247 6.60 4.60 -4.32
N ASP A 248 6.76 5.77 -3.69
CA ASP A 248 6.29 6.06 -2.34
C ASP A 248 4.76 5.96 -2.20
N LEU A 249 3.99 6.32 -3.23
CA LEU A 249 2.53 6.20 -3.20
C LEU A 249 2.05 4.73 -3.29
N PRO A 250 2.53 3.89 -4.23
CA PRO A 250 2.30 2.45 -4.19
C PRO A 250 2.72 1.81 -2.87
N LEU A 251 3.87 2.20 -2.30
CA LEU A 251 4.32 1.68 -1.02
C LEU A 251 3.36 2.07 0.13
N ALA A 252 2.92 3.32 0.21
CA ALA A 252 1.91 3.77 1.17
C ALA A 252 0.59 2.99 1.03
N TYR A 253 0.20 2.69 -0.21
CA TYR A 253 -0.96 1.84 -0.49
C TYR A 253 -0.79 0.41 0.07
N PHE A 254 0.35 -0.24 -0.20
CA PHE A 254 0.61 -1.59 0.31
C PHE A 254 0.70 -1.60 1.84
N THR A 255 1.31 -0.57 2.45
CA THR A 255 1.39 -0.37 3.90
C THR A 255 0.00 -0.27 4.53
N LEU A 256 -0.88 0.59 4.00
CA LEU A 256 -2.25 0.74 4.52
C LEU A 256 -3.01 -0.58 4.46
N ALA A 257 -2.89 -1.33 3.36
CA ALA A 257 -3.55 -2.61 3.22
C ALA A 257 -3.05 -3.65 4.23
N ALA A 258 -1.74 -3.79 4.37
CA ALA A 258 -1.12 -4.73 5.31
C ALA A 258 -1.52 -4.39 6.76
N VAL A 259 -1.36 -3.13 7.17
CA VAL A 259 -1.72 -2.65 8.51
C VAL A 259 -3.22 -2.77 8.74
N GLY A 260 -4.05 -2.30 7.82
CA GLY A 260 -5.51 -2.30 7.96
C GLY A 260 -6.09 -3.71 8.10
N LEU A 261 -5.65 -4.66 7.28
CA LEU A 261 -6.10 -6.06 7.36
C LEU A 261 -5.61 -6.75 8.64
N LEU A 262 -4.34 -6.54 9.02
CA LEU A 262 -3.81 -7.09 10.27
C LEU A 262 -4.51 -6.49 11.49
N TYR A 263 -4.82 -5.19 11.43
CA TYR A 263 -5.55 -4.50 12.48
C TYR A 263 -6.97 -5.03 12.66
N LEU A 264 -7.69 -5.25 11.55
CA LEU A 264 -8.99 -5.91 11.60
C LEU A 264 -8.89 -7.33 12.18
N TRP A 265 -7.80 -8.04 11.95
CA TRP A 265 -7.60 -9.38 12.51
C TRP A 265 -7.33 -9.35 14.03
N LEU A 266 -6.52 -8.39 14.49
CA LEU A 266 -6.28 -8.15 15.91
C LEU A 266 -7.55 -7.73 16.66
N THR A 267 -8.46 -7.00 15.99
CA THR A 267 -9.77 -6.62 16.54
C THR A 267 -10.86 -7.67 16.36
N SER A 268 -10.55 -8.84 15.80
CA SER A 268 -11.51 -9.91 15.47
C SER A 268 -12.65 -9.43 14.54
N ARG A 269 -12.40 -8.42 13.71
CA ARG A 269 -13.31 -7.87 12.69
C ARG A 269 -12.89 -8.20 11.25
N ALA A 270 -11.79 -8.94 11.08
CA ALA A 270 -11.26 -9.32 9.79
C ALA A 270 -12.16 -10.32 9.06
N PRO A 271 -12.45 -10.11 7.78
CA PRO A 271 -12.94 -11.16 6.90
C PRO A 271 -12.00 -12.38 6.85
N ARG A 272 -12.54 -13.53 6.50
CA ARG A 272 -11.78 -14.76 6.26
C ARG A 272 -10.77 -14.55 5.13
N GLY A 273 -9.55 -15.04 5.34
CA GLY A 273 -8.44 -14.87 4.40
C GLY A 273 -7.65 -13.56 4.56
N SER A 274 -8.01 -12.67 5.50
CA SER A 274 -7.30 -11.40 5.69
C SER A 274 -5.81 -11.56 5.96
N LEU A 275 -5.37 -12.57 6.73
CA LEU A 275 -3.93 -12.82 6.96
C LEU A 275 -3.19 -13.24 5.69
N ALA A 276 -3.81 -14.06 4.82
CA ALA A 276 -3.22 -14.44 3.54
C ALA A 276 -3.11 -13.23 2.60
N LEU A 277 -4.11 -12.35 2.62
CA LEU A 277 -4.04 -11.08 1.91
C LEU A 277 -2.95 -10.19 2.51
N THR A 278 -2.86 -10.03 3.83
CA THR A 278 -1.76 -9.31 4.50
C THR A 278 -0.40 -9.83 4.03
N ALA A 279 -0.23 -11.14 3.86
CA ALA A 279 0.99 -11.71 3.30
C ALA A 279 1.29 -11.23 1.88
N CYS A 280 0.30 -11.18 0.99
CA CYS A 280 0.46 -10.60 -0.35
C CYS A 280 0.82 -9.11 -0.31
N PHE A 281 0.26 -8.36 0.65
CA PHE A 281 0.59 -6.94 0.80
C PHE A 281 2.00 -6.74 1.38
N CYS A 282 2.44 -7.56 2.34
CA CYS A 282 3.83 -7.58 2.81
C CYS A 282 4.80 -7.96 1.68
N ALA A 283 4.43 -8.91 0.81
CA ALA A 283 5.20 -9.24 -0.39
C ALA A 283 5.28 -8.04 -1.35
N GLY A 284 4.15 -7.37 -1.59
CA GLY A 284 4.06 -6.16 -2.41
C GLY A 284 4.92 -5.02 -1.87
N MET A 285 4.91 -4.77 -0.55
CA MET A 285 5.80 -3.80 0.09
C MET A 285 7.27 -4.14 -0.20
N ALA A 286 7.67 -5.37 0.10
CA ALA A 286 9.04 -5.84 -0.07
C ALA A 286 9.54 -5.76 -1.53
N TRP A 287 8.62 -5.96 -2.48
CA TRP A 287 8.88 -5.89 -3.91
C TRP A 287 8.73 -4.49 -4.51
N CYS A 288 8.19 -3.52 -3.76
CA CYS A 288 7.91 -2.18 -4.26
C CYS A 288 9.11 -1.24 -4.22
N LYS A 289 9.81 -1.22 -3.09
CA LYS A 289 10.89 -0.26 -2.79
C LYS A 289 11.83 -0.85 -1.72
N TYR A 290 13.01 -0.27 -1.57
CA TYR A 290 14.01 -0.72 -0.59
C TYR A 290 13.54 -0.56 0.87
N GLU A 291 12.71 0.43 1.16
CA GLU A 291 12.12 0.70 2.47
C GLU A 291 10.95 -0.25 2.79
N GLY A 292 10.48 -1.00 1.78
CA GLY A 292 9.36 -1.93 1.92
C GLY A 292 9.59 -3.06 2.92
N PRO A 293 10.71 -3.82 2.84
CA PRO A 293 11.03 -4.86 3.81
C PRO A 293 11.13 -4.36 5.27
N PRO A 294 11.88 -3.27 5.60
CA PRO A 294 11.90 -2.78 6.98
C PRO A 294 10.51 -2.30 7.44
N LEU A 295 9.73 -1.63 6.59
CA LEU A 295 8.34 -1.28 6.92
C LEU A 295 7.50 -2.52 7.23
N ALA A 296 7.54 -3.57 6.40
CA ALA A 296 6.84 -4.82 6.68
C ALA A 296 7.32 -5.49 7.98
N GLY A 297 8.63 -5.41 8.27
CA GLY A 297 9.21 -5.86 9.52
C GLY A 297 8.63 -5.12 10.74
N THR A 298 8.51 -3.79 10.68
CA THR A 298 7.88 -3.01 11.76
C THR A 298 6.40 -3.34 11.97
N ILE A 299 5.65 -3.65 10.90
CA ILE A 299 4.27 -4.13 10.99
C ILE A 299 4.21 -5.43 11.80
N LEU A 300 5.05 -6.40 11.46
CA LEU A 300 5.08 -7.69 12.16
C LEU A 300 5.53 -7.53 13.61
N LEU A 301 6.56 -6.73 13.86
CA LEU A 301 7.03 -6.43 15.21
C LEU A 301 5.94 -5.75 16.05
N ALA A 302 5.27 -4.73 15.52
CA ALA A 302 4.15 -4.08 16.21
C ALA A 302 3.01 -5.07 16.52
N GLY A 303 2.73 -5.99 15.60
CA GLY A 303 1.75 -7.07 15.81
C GLY A 303 2.15 -8.01 16.95
N VAL A 304 3.40 -8.48 16.97
CA VAL A 304 3.96 -9.32 18.04
C VAL A 304 3.90 -8.60 19.39
N LEU A 305 4.37 -7.35 19.44
CA LEU A 305 4.38 -6.55 20.67
C LEU A 305 2.95 -6.31 21.19
N THR A 306 1.99 -6.05 20.30
CA THR A 306 0.58 -5.88 20.68
C THR A 306 0.00 -7.17 21.27
N LEU A 307 0.24 -8.32 20.65
CA LEU A 307 -0.22 -9.61 21.18
C LEU A 307 0.45 -9.94 22.51
N ALA A 308 1.76 -9.74 22.63
CA ALA A 308 2.52 -9.96 23.86
C ALA A 308 2.04 -9.06 25.00
N TRP A 309 1.65 -7.82 24.69
CA TRP A 309 1.11 -6.86 25.65
C TRP A 309 -0.32 -7.22 26.08
N LEU A 310 -1.23 -7.47 25.13
CA LEU A 310 -2.65 -7.72 25.42
C LEU A 310 -2.91 -9.14 25.95
N ARG A 311 -2.01 -10.08 25.69
CA ARG A 311 -2.08 -11.50 26.14
C ARG A 311 -3.46 -12.13 25.93
N PRO A 312 -4.01 -12.15 24.69
CA PRO A 312 -5.28 -12.81 24.42
C PRO A 312 -5.19 -14.32 24.74
N PRO A 313 -6.31 -14.99 25.06
CA PRO A 313 -6.33 -16.40 25.48
C PRO A 313 -5.71 -17.35 24.45
N ASP A 314 -5.76 -17.00 23.16
CA ASP A 314 -5.20 -17.74 22.03
C ASP A 314 -3.82 -17.22 21.58
N LEU A 315 -3.06 -16.56 22.47
CA LEU A 315 -1.78 -15.89 22.18
C LEU A 315 -0.83 -16.74 21.32
N LYS A 316 -0.60 -18.01 21.67
CA LYS A 316 0.31 -18.89 20.92
C LYS A 316 -0.14 -19.08 19.48
N ALA A 317 -1.43 -19.36 19.27
CA ALA A 317 -1.98 -19.56 17.92
C ALA A 317 -1.91 -18.27 17.10
N ARG A 318 -2.22 -17.13 17.74
CA ARG A 318 -2.11 -15.80 17.11
C ARG A 318 -0.68 -15.47 16.71
N LEU A 319 0.30 -15.70 17.59
CA LEU A 319 1.72 -15.48 17.27
C LEU A 319 2.18 -16.38 16.12
N LEU A 320 1.82 -17.68 16.13
CA LEU A 320 2.15 -18.60 15.03
C LEU A 320 1.52 -18.15 13.71
N SER A 321 0.31 -17.60 13.75
CA SER A 321 -0.37 -17.11 12.55
C SER A 321 0.31 -15.89 11.90
N LEU A 322 1.12 -15.13 12.64
CA LEU A 322 1.98 -14.07 12.07
C LEU A 322 3.10 -14.65 11.19
N GLY A 323 3.34 -15.97 11.23
CA GLY A 323 4.17 -16.66 10.26
C GLY A 323 3.66 -16.55 8.82
N ILE A 324 2.34 -16.38 8.62
CA ILE A 324 1.74 -16.22 7.28
C ILE A 324 2.21 -14.90 6.62
N PRO A 325 2.00 -13.71 7.22
CA PRO A 325 2.51 -12.48 6.64
C PRO A 325 4.04 -12.39 6.61
N LEU A 326 4.75 -13.03 7.54
CA LEU A 326 6.21 -13.18 7.46
C LEU A 326 6.65 -13.97 6.22
N ALA A 327 5.96 -15.07 5.90
CA ALA A 327 6.21 -15.83 4.67
C ALA A 327 5.93 -14.97 3.43
N GLY A 328 4.89 -14.13 3.46
CA GLY A 328 4.62 -13.14 2.42
C GLY A 328 5.77 -12.15 2.22
N LEU A 329 6.27 -11.55 3.30
CA LEU A 329 7.46 -10.68 3.27
C LEU A 329 8.65 -11.41 2.63
N ALA A 330 8.95 -12.64 3.06
CA ALA A 330 10.04 -13.44 2.48
C ALA A 330 9.81 -13.70 0.98
N ALA A 331 8.58 -14.03 0.57
CA ALA A 331 8.24 -14.31 -0.83
C ALA A 331 8.38 -13.07 -1.73
N GLY A 332 8.13 -11.86 -1.22
CA GLY A 332 8.37 -10.62 -1.98
C GLY A 332 9.85 -10.18 -1.99
N TYR A 333 10.56 -10.43 -0.89
CA TYR A 333 11.94 -9.97 -0.71
C TYR A 333 13.00 -10.87 -1.36
N LEU A 334 12.91 -12.18 -1.13
CA LEU A 334 13.96 -13.13 -1.52
C LEU A 334 14.18 -13.22 -3.03
N PRO A 335 13.15 -13.26 -3.91
CA PRO A 335 13.38 -13.35 -5.35
C PRO A 335 14.25 -12.21 -5.89
N TRP A 336 14.00 -10.98 -5.42
CA TRP A 336 14.80 -9.83 -5.80
C TRP A 336 16.22 -9.90 -5.27
N ARG A 337 16.38 -10.26 -3.99
CA ARG A 337 17.71 -10.33 -3.37
C ARG A 337 18.58 -11.39 -4.00
N LEU A 338 18.00 -12.55 -4.33
CA LEU A 338 18.68 -13.57 -5.11
C LEU A 338 19.07 -13.00 -6.48
N PHE A 339 18.15 -12.36 -7.20
CA PHE A 339 18.46 -11.76 -8.50
C PHE A 339 19.60 -10.75 -8.43
N ALA A 340 19.54 -9.84 -7.46
CA ALA A 340 20.57 -8.85 -7.22
C ALA A 340 21.93 -9.50 -6.91
N ALA A 341 21.95 -10.53 -6.06
CA ALA A 341 23.19 -11.25 -5.75
C ALA A 341 23.78 -11.97 -6.97
N PHE A 342 22.95 -12.66 -7.75
CA PHE A 342 23.38 -13.36 -8.98
C PHE A 342 23.84 -12.40 -10.08
N ARG A 343 23.32 -11.18 -10.10
CA ARG A 343 23.74 -10.12 -11.04
C ARG A 343 24.86 -9.23 -10.48
N HIS A 344 25.39 -9.56 -9.30
CA HIS A 344 26.40 -8.76 -8.61
C HIS A 344 26.01 -7.27 -8.50
N LEU A 345 24.73 -6.98 -8.30
CA LEU A 345 24.27 -5.62 -8.07
C LEU A 345 24.78 -5.17 -6.70
N GLU A 346 25.67 -4.19 -6.71
CA GLU A 346 26.16 -3.58 -5.48
C GLU A 346 24.99 -2.87 -4.78
N VAL A 347 24.74 -3.23 -3.53
CA VAL A 347 23.89 -2.39 -2.68
C VAL A 347 24.70 -1.14 -2.43
N GLY A 348 24.26 0.00 -2.99
CA GLY A 348 25.00 1.26 -2.89
C GLY A 348 25.40 1.55 -1.44
N ALA A 349 26.60 2.11 -1.27
CA ALA A 349 27.15 2.52 0.04
C ALA A 349 26.29 3.59 0.75
N ASP A 350 25.24 4.08 0.08
CA ASP A 350 24.31 5.13 0.49
C ASP A 350 23.42 4.77 1.70
N HIS A 351 23.47 3.54 2.23
CA HIS A 351 22.46 3.08 3.20
C HIS A 351 22.94 2.85 4.63
N ILE A 352 24.19 2.45 4.87
CA ILE A 352 24.65 2.16 6.23
C ILE A 352 26.14 2.50 6.37
N GLN A 353 26.44 3.60 7.05
CA GLN A 353 27.78 3.94 7.55
C GLN A 353 27.79 3.93 9.09
N ASN A 354 28.76 4.64 9.68
CA ASN A 354 28.85 4.84 11.12
C ASN A 354 27.61 5.56 11.67
N LEU A 355 27.38 5.43 12.98
CA LEU A 355 26.39 6.23 13.68
C LEU A 355 26.92 7.66 13.84
N TYR A 356 26.11 8.65 13.44
CA TYR A 356 26.36 10.09 13.60
C TYR A 356 25.34 10.68 14.58
N PRO A 357 25.64 10.71 15.90
CA PRO A 357 24.69 11.20 16.91
C PRO A 357 24.20 12.64 16.66
N GLN A 358 25.05 13.50 16.10
CA GLN A 358 24.64 14.86 15.74
C GLN A 358 23.54 14.90 14.68
N GLN A 359 23.59 14.02 13.67
CA GLN A 359 22.57 13.93 12.62
C GLN A 359 21.25 13.39 13.19
N PHE A 360 21.33 12.41 14.11
CA PHE A 360 20.14 11.92 14.82
C PHE A 360 19.42 13.04 15.59
N LEU A 361 20.17 13.87 16.34
CA LEU A 361 19.60 15.00 17.08
C LEU A 361 19.03 16.08 16.15
N GLN A 362 19.69 16.36 15.02
CA GLN A 362 19.20 17.30 14.03
C GLN A 362 17.94 16.77 13.32
N ALA A 363 17.89 15.47 13.00
CA ALA A 363 16.72 14.79 12.46
C ALA A 363 15.50 14.90 13.37
N PHE A 364 15.70 14.84 14.70
CA PHE A 364 14.63 15.00 15.66
C PHE A 364 13.91 16.35 15.51
N TRP A 365 14.66 17.44 15.35
CA TRP A 365 14.10 18.77 15.15
C TRP A 365 13.41 18.90 13.79
N TYR A 366 14.02 18.37 12.72
CA TYR A 366 13.39 18.37 11.40
C TYR A 366 12.10 17.57 11.35
N LEU A 367 12.11 16.37 11.94
CA LEU A 367 10.92 15.53 12.04
C LEU A 367 9.83 16.25 12.84
N GLY A 368 10.17 16.79 14.02
CA GLY A 368 9.22 17.57 14.83
C GLY A 368 8.61 18.73 14.05
N GLY A 369 9.43 19.50 13.33
CA GLY A 369 8.97 20.59 12.46
C GLY A 369 8.05 20.10 11.34
N ALA A 370 8.43 19.05 10.63
CA ALA A 370 7.64 18.51 9.52
C ALA A 370 6.29 17.90 9.96
N LEU A 371 6.22 17.35 11.18
CA LEU A 371 4.97 16.82 11.74
C LEU A 371 3.95 17.94 12.01
N VAL A 372 4.39 19.16 12.34
CA VAL A 372 3.49 20.29 12.61
C VAL A 372 3.35 21.27 11.43
N ASP A 373 4.14 21.11 10.38
CA ASP A 373 4.11 21.97 9.21
C ASP A 373 2.83 21.70 8.38
N PRO A 374 1.95 22.70 8.23
CA PRO A 374 0.71 22.54 7.51
C PRO A 374 0.91 22.25 6.01
N PHE A 375 2.08 22.59 5.45
CA PHE A 375 2.38 22.34 4.05
C PHE A 375 2.55 20.85 3.74
N TYR A 376 3.15 20.08 4.66
CA TYR A 376 3.40 18.66 4.42
C TYR A 376 2.13 17.83 4.56
N PHE A 377 1.59 17.77 5.78
CA PHE A 377 0.45 16.91 6.14
C PHE A 377 -0.66 17.67 6.88
N GLY A 378 -0.67 19.01 6.77
CA GLY A 378 -1.69 19.86 7.38
C GLY A 378 -1.85 19.61 8.88
N LEU A 379 -3.07 19.28 9.31
CA LEU A 379 -3.41 19.02 10.72
C LEU A 379 -3.42 17.52 11.08
N LEU A 380 -2.84 16.63 10.26
CA LEU A 380 -2.96 15.19 10.46
C LEU A 380 -2.29 14.74 11.75
N TRP A 381 -1.03 15.12 11.94
CA TRP A 381 -0.24 14.70 13.09
C TRP A 381 -0.67 15.37 14.39
N PRO A 382 -1.01 16.68 14.43
CA PRO A 382 -1.68 17.26 15.60
C PRO A 382 -3.00 16.53 15.93
N GLY A 383 -3.81 16.21 14.91
CA GLY A 383 -5.03 15.43 15.07
C GLY A 383 -4.77 14.02 15.62
N LEU A 384 -3.71 13.36 15.16
CA LEU A 384 -3.27 12.06 15.67
C LEU A 384 -2.81 12.15 17.14
N ALA A 385 -2.02 13.16 17.49
CA ALA A 385 -1.58 13.37 18.86
C ALA A 385 -2.78 13.54 19.81
N LEU A 386 -3.75 14.36 19.43
CA LEU A 386 -5.00 14.52 20.17
C LEU A 386 -5.79 13.21 20.26
N ALA A 387 -5.90 12.46 19.15
CA ALA A 387 -6.56 11.16 19.12
C ALA A 387 -5.91 10.16 20.09
N LEU A 388 -4.58 10.11 20.17
CA LEU A 388 -3.84 9.27 21.11
C LEU A 388 -4.06 9.70 22.57
N ILE A 389 -4.06 11.01 22.85
CA ILE A 389 -4.35 11.58 24.18
C ILE A 389 -5.76 11.19 24.62
N PHE A 390 -6.76 11.35 23.75
CA PHE A 390 -8.16 11.00 24.06
C PHE A 390 -8.39 9.50 24.21
N CYS A 391 -7.66 8.66 23.47
CA CYS A 391 -7.67 7.21 23.74
C CYS A 391 -7.14 6.91 25.16
N GLY A 392 -6.09 7.62 25.61
CA GLY A 392 -5.56 7.51 26.96
C GLY A 392 -5.28 6.06 27.37
N LYS A 393 -5.87 5.61 28.48
CA LYS A 393 -5.68 4.24 29.00
C LYS A 393 -6.34 3.16 28.12
N SER A 394 -7.33 3.51 27.29
CA SER A 394 -7.99 2.54 26.41
C SER A 394 -7.06 2.06 25.30
N LEU A 395 -6.10 2.90 24.88
CA LEU A 395 -5.09 2.55 23.89
C LEU A 395 -4.33 1.29 24.30
N TRP A 396 -3.84 1.26 25.56
CA TRP A 396 -3.04 0.17 26.11
C TRP A 396 -3.83 -1.10 26.43
N ARG A 397 -5.16 -1.04 26.38
CA ARG A 397 -6.06 -2.16 26.69
C ARG A 397 -6.80 -2.68 25.46
N SER A 398 -6.50 -2.12 24.29
CA SER A 398 -7.19 -2.45 23.05
C SER A 398 -6.19 -2.73 21.94
N PRO A 399 -6.64 -3.40 20.86
CA PRO A 399 -5.84 -3.58 19.66
C PRO A 399 -5.34 -2.28 19.02
N ARG A 400 -5.89 -1.10 19.38
CA ARG A 400 -5.42 0.22 18.89
C ARG A 400 -3.95 0.49 19.22
N LEU A 401 -3.40 -0.24 20.21
CA LEU A 401 -1.98 -0.25 20.47
C LEU A 401 -1.15 -0.61 19.22
N PHE A 402 -1.65 -1.50 18.35
CA PHE A 402 -0.95 -1.93 17.14
C PHE A 402 -0.62 -0.79 16.18
N PRO A 403 -1.60 -0.03 15.62
CA PRO A 403 -1.28 1.08 14.74
C PRO A 403 -0.46 2.17 15.46
N ALA A 404 -0.65 2.38 16.76
CA ALA A 404 0.17 3.32 17.52
C ALA A 404 1.64 2.89 17.62
N LEU A 405 1.92 1.61 17.93
CA LEU A 405 3.26 1.05 17.95
C LEU A 405 3.91 1.06 16.56
N PHE A 406 3.14 0.77 15.50
CA PHE A 406 3.63 0.87 14.13
C PHE A 406 4.04 2.29 13.77
N LEU A 407 3.20 3.30 14.07
CA LEU A 407 3.49 4.70 13.80
C LEU A 407 4.70 5.18 14.62
N GLY A 408 4.71 4.96 15.93
CA GLY A 408 5.81 5.36 16.80
C GLY A 408 7.13 4.66 16.44
N GLY A 409 7.07 3.36 16.15
CA GLY A 409 8.23 2.57 15.73
C GLY A 409 8.83 3.05 14.41
N ASN A 410 8.01 3.46 13.44
CA ASN A 410 8.52 3.99 12.17
C ASN A 410 9.04 5.43 12.28
N LEU A 411 8.43 6.28 13.12
CA LEU A 411 9.00 7.60 13.41
C LEU A 411 10.38 7.45 14.05
N LEU A 412 10.55 6.50 14.98
CA LEU A 412 11.86 6.18 15.54
C LEU A 412 12.82 5.60 14.48
N ALA A 413 12.34 4.72 13.60
CA ALA A 413 13.16 4.15 12.52
C ALA A 413 13.66 5.23 11.55
N ILE A 414 12.84 6.24 11.24
CA ILE A 414 13.24 7.42 10.43
C ILE A 414 14.39 8.17 11.12
N LEU A 415 14.29 8.43 12.44
CA LEU A 415 15.37 9.09 13.20
C LEU A 415 16.66 8.27 13.18
N VAL A 416 16.55 6.96 13.40
CA VAL A 416 17.70 6.05 13.34
C VAL A 416 18.32 6.03 11.94
N ALA A 417 17.50 5.97 10.89
CA ALA A 417 17.96 5.99 9.50
C ALA A 417 18.74 7.28 9.20
N TYR A 418 18.25 8.44 9.65
CA TYR A 418 19.00 9.70 9.51
C TYR A 418 20.28 9.75 10.34
N GLY A 419 20.31 9.11 11.52
CA GLY A 419 21.54 8.97 12.30
C GLY A 419 22.59 8.04 11.66
N LEU A 420 22.19 7.20 10.69
CA LEU A 420 23.06 6.29 9.95
C LEU A 420 23.32 6.74 8.50
N ALA A 421 22.73 7.87 8.10
CA ALA A 421 22.77 8.36 6.73
C ALA A 421 24.20 8.79 6.36
N PRO A 422 24.78 8.29 5.26
CA PRO A 422 26.16 8.58 4.87
C PRO A 422 26.28 9.94 4.17
N THR A 423 25.86 11.00 4.84
CA THR A 423 25.84 12.36 4.29
C THR A 423 26.78 13.26 5.06
N ALA A 424 27.44 14.19 4.36
CA ALA A 424 28.23 15.21 5.03
C ALA A 424 27.30 16.10 5.87
N ALA A 425 27.78 16.59 7.01
CA ALA A 425 26.99 17.47 7.88
C ALA A 425 26.44 18.72 7.15
N ALA A 426 27.18 19.23 6.15
CA ALA A 426 26.77 20.37 5.34
C ALA A 426 25.60 20.07 4.37
N GLU A 427 25.42 18.80 3.98
CA GLU A 427 24.40 18.37 3.02
C GLU A 427 23.17 17.76 3.71
N PHE A 428 23.29 17.45 4.99
CA PHE A 428 22.27 16.76 5.77
C PHE A 428 20.90 17.45 5.72
N ASP A 429 20.86 18.78 5.81
CA ASP A 429 19.62 19.56 5.71
C ASP A 429 18.89 19.34 4.39
N MET A 430 19.62 19.32 3.28
CA MET A 430 19.07 19.09 1.95
C MET A 430 18.59 17.64 1.82
N TYR A 431 19.37 16.70 2.35
CA TYR A 431 19.03 15.27 2.36
C TYR A 431 17.72 14.99 3.11
N VAL A 432 17.57 15.54 4.32
CA VAL A 432 16.34 15.39 5.11
C VAL A 432 15.15 16.00 4.36
N ARG A 433 15.28 17.22 3.83
CA ARG A 433 14.20 17.87 3.06
C ARG A 433 13.77 17.10 1.81
N ALA A 434 14.70 16.39 1.17
CA ALA A 434 14.43 15.62 -0.04
C ALA A 434 13.78 14.24 0.22
N THR A 435 13.80 13.76 1.47
CA THR A 435 13.39 12.39 1.81
C THR A 435 12.27 12.31 2.85
N LEU A 436 12.16 13.31 3.73
CA LEU A 436 11.28 13.24 4.91
C LEU A 436 9.79 13.14 4.57
N ASP A 437 9.34 13.92 3.59
CA ASP A 437 7.95 13.90 3.13
C ASP A 437 7.55 12.53 2.57
N ARG A 438 8.45 11.90 1.83
CA ARG A 438 8.28 10.56 1.26
C ARG A 438 8.22 9.48 2.33
N LEU A 439 9.11 9.54 3.32
CA LEU A 439 9.12 8.59 4.44
C LEU A 439 7.85 8.71 5.30
N LEU A 440 7.39 9.93 5.55
CA LEU A 440 6.15 10.17 6.29
C LEU A 440 4.91 9.77 5.50
N LEU A 441 4.91 9.91 4.17
CA LEU A 441 3.79 9.50 3.31
C LEU A 441 3.40 8.04 3.53
N HIS A 442 4.36 7.14 3.76
CA HIS A 442 4.08 5.72 4.00
C HIS A 442 3.24 5.47 5.26
N LEU A 443 3.33 6.37 6.25
CA LEU A 443 2.68 6.26 7.56
C LEU A 443 1.33 6.97 7.61
N THR A 444 1.16 8.03 6.81
CA THR A 444 0.02 8.94 6.89
C THR A 444 -1.36 8.31 6.69
N PRO A 445 -1.58 7.30 5.82
CA PRO A 445 -2.89 6.68 5.72
C PRO A 445 -3.25 5.89 6.99
N VAL A 446 -2.27 5.32 7.68
CA VAL A 446 -2.47 4.61 8.96
C VAL A 446 -2.75 5.60 10.09
N ALA A 447 -2.08 6.76 10.09
CA ALA A 447 -2.41 7.85 11.02
C ALA A 447 -3.87 8.30 10.82
N ALA A 448 -4.33 8.48 9.58
CA ALA A 448 -5.71 8.83 9.27
C ALA A 448 -6.71 7.74 9.73
N LEU A 449 -6.35 6.46 9.57
CA LEU A 449 -7.14 5.33 10.08
C LEU A 449 -7.34 5.41 11.60
N LEU A 450 -6.26 5.67 12.35
CA LEU A 450 -6.29 5.75 13.82
C LEU A 450 -7.03 7.00 14.32
N VAL A 451 -6.89 8.14 13.63
CA VAL A 451 -7.69 9.35 13.90
C VAL A 451 -9.17 9.06 13.72
N GLY A 452 -9.54 8.43 12.60
CA GLY A 452 -10.94 8.08 12.33
C GLY A 452 -11.52 7.14 13.39
N GLU A 453 -10.74 6.18 13.86
CA GLU A 453 -11.18 5.30 14.94
C GLU A 453 -11.38 6.03 16.27
N ALA A 454 -10.45 6.92 16.66
CA ALA A 454 -10.60 7.69 17.90
C ALA A 454 -11.84 8.60 17.90
N MET A 455 -12.25 9.10 16.72
CA MET A 455 -13.50 9.86 16.59
C MET A 455 -14.76 9.06 16.93
N GLN A 456 -14.71 7.73 16.82
CA GLN A 456 -15.85 6.88 17.19
C GLN A 456 -16.19 7.02 18.68
N ASP A 457 -15.16 7.15 19.53
CA ASP A 457 -15.34 7.25 20.98
C ASP A 457 -15.89 8.63 21.40
N LEU A 458 -15.47 9.69 20.71
CA LEU A 458 -15.93 11.06 20.98
C LEU A 458 -17.40 11.28 20.62
N GLY A 459 -17.95 10.46 19.71
CA GLY A 459 -19.32 10.58 19.24
C GLY A 459 -20.41 10.28 20.27
N GLY A 460 -20.05 9.87 21.50
CA GLY A 460 -20.99 9.74 22.62
C GLY A 460 -22.17 8.78 22.38
N GLY A 461 -22.05 7.87 21.41
CA GLY A 461 -23.07 6.87 21.15
C GLY A 461 -23.34 6.11 22.45
N PRO A 462 -24.59 6.07 22.96
CA PRO A 462 -24.92 5.50 24.24
C PRO A 462 -24.30 4.11 24.31
N GLY A 463 -23.45 3.92 25.33
CA GLY A 463 -22.56 2.78 25.44
C GLY A 463 -23.30 1.52 25.03
N ARG A 464 -22.87 0.88 23.94
CA ARG A 464 -23.15 -0.54 23.80
C ARG A 464 -22.64 -1.14 25.09
N PRO A 465 -23.49 -1.75 25.93
CA PRO A 465 -23.02 -2.40 27.13
C PRO A 465 -21.87 -3.28 26.66
N VAL A 466 -20.69 -3.05 27.23
CA VAL A 466 -19.60 -4.01 27.15
C VAL A 466 -20.27 -5.28 27.63
N SER A 467 -20.52 -6.22 26.72
CA SER A 467 -21.05 -7.53 27.04
C SER A 467 -19.99 -8.18 27.90
N GLY A 468 -20.04 -7.87 29.19
CA GLY A 468 -19.30 -8.52 30.25
C GLY A 468 -19.99 -9.85 30.47
N ASP A 469 -19.81 -10.75 29.53
CA ASP A 469 -19.96 -12.17 29.78
C ASP A 469 -18.55 -12.77 29.73
N GLN A 470 -18.03 -12.94 30.95
CA GLN A 470 -17.15 -14.01 31.46
C GLN A 470 -15.85 -14.33 30.71
#